data_AF-A0A536FDY0-F1
#
_entry.id   AF-A0A536FDY0-F1
#
_cell.length_a   1.000
_cell.length_b   1.000
_cell.length_c   1.000
_cell.angle_alpha   90.00
_cell.angle_beta   90.00
_cell.angle_gamma   90.00
#
_symmetry.space_group_name_H-M   'P 1'
#
loop_
_entity.id
_entity.type
_entity.pdbx_description
1 polymer ?
#
loop_
_entity_poly.entity_id
_entity_poly.type
_entity_poly.pdbx_seq_one_letter_code
_entity_poly.pdbx_strand_id
1 'polypeptide(L)'
;ITLEIANRDWENWRQVMAVDAAEVKRKPITRVRPGHADLAGMLKYGADDARDVLERASARETAARVAAGGVAKLLLTEFGIQVRSYTRSIGAIECQAGASIDWDAVESSPVRCPDAQASVAMVAAIDAARERGDTLGGVFTVVADGVPPGLGSYRQWDTRLDGLLAQAIVSIPACKAVSLGDGMEAAQRPGSEVHDSPAYDGGGLHHETNRAGGVTGGVSNGEPVVVHGFMKPISTLLKPLKTVDLKTREPARAHYERSDICVVPAAGVVGEAMVALVLAGALLEKFGGDSVVELRRNVEGYLAKVRA
;
A
#
# COMPACT_ATOMS: atom_id res chain seq x y z
N ILE A 1 -19.64 -10.42 4.02
CA ILE A 1 -19.97 -9.09 3.42
C ILE A 1 -19.57 -9.14 1.97
N THR A 2 -20.47 -8.77 1.04
CA THR A 2 -20.18 -8.68 -0.39
C THR A 2 -20.33 -7.23 -0.81
N LEU A 3 -19.32 -6.68 -1.50
CA LEU A 3 -19.32 -5.31 -2.00
C LEU A 3 -19.11 -5.33 -3.51
N GLU A 4 -19.87 -4.50 -4.22
CA GLU A 4 -19.77 -4.35 -5.67
C GLU A 4 -19.39 -2.91 -6.01
N ILE A 5 -18.45 -2.75 -6.95
CA ILE A 5 -18.03 -1.45 -7.48
C ILE A 5 -18.27 -1.47 -8.99
N ALA A 6 -19.33 -0.80 -9.44
CA ALA A 6 -19.64 -0.72 -10.85
C ALA A 6 -18.52 -0.03 -11.64
N ASN A 7 -18.17 -0.61 -12.80
CA ASN A 7 -17.31 0.06 -13.78
C ASN A 7 -18.15 0.98 -14.66
N ARG A 8 -18.09 2.30 -14.43
CA ARG A 8 -18.83 3.28 -15.24
C ARG A 8 -18.38 3.33 -16.71
N ASP A 9 -17.16 2.89 -17.00
CA ASP A 9 -16.64 2.83 -18.37
C ASP A 9 -17.13 1.59 -19.13
N TRP A 10 -17.84 0.66 -18.46
CA TRP A 10 -18.30 -0.61 -19.04
C TRP A 10 -18.99 -0.47 -20.39
N GLU A 11 -19.75 0.60 -20.60
CA GLU A 11 -20.43 0.90 -21.87
C GLU A 11 -19.48 0.85 -23.08
N ASN A 12 -18.23 1.32 -22.91
CA ASN A 12 -17.20 1.32 -23.95
C ASN A 12 -16.53 -0.05 -24.16
N TRP A 13 -16.75 -0.98 -23.22
CA TRP A 13 -16.06 -2.27 -23.15
C TRP A 13 -16.98 -3.48 -23.36
N ARG A 14 -18.30 -3.27 -23.46
CA ARG A 14 -19.32 -4.34 -23.58
C ARG A 14 -18.99 -5.39 -24.63
N GLN A 15 -18.43 -5.00 -25.77
CA GLN A 15 -18.08 -5.93 -26.86
C GLN A 15 -16.72 -6.60 -26.64
N VAL A 16 -15.72 -5.82 -26.22
CA VAL A 16 -14.31 -6.26 -26.11
C VAL A 16 -14.07 -7.16 -24.89
N MET A 17 -14.90 -7.01 -23.87
CA MET A 17 -14.83 -7.72 -22.59
C MET A 17 -16.11 -8.53 -22.31
N ALA A 18 -16.90 -8.84 -23.35
CA ALA A 18 -18.08 -9.68 -23.24
C ALA A 18 -17.71 -11.08 -22.72
N VAL A 19 -18.43 -11.56 -21.71
CA VAL A 19 -18.24 -12.91 -21.14
C VAL A 19 -18.92 -13.97 -22.00
N ASP A 20 -20.11 -13.67 -22.53
CA ASP A 20 -20.98 -14.63 -23.24
C ASP A 20 -20.88 -14.52 -24.77
N ALA A 21 -19.89 -13.79 -25.30
CA ALA A 21 -19.71 -13.68 -26.74
C ALA A 21 -19.08 -14.96 -27.31
N ALA A 22 -19.72 -15.53 -28.34
CA ALA A 22 -19.17 -16.68 -29.07
C ALA A 22 -17.81 -16.38 -29.73
N GLU A 23 -17.57 -15.11 -30.11
CA GLU A 23 -16.30 -14.62 -30.62
C GLU A 23 -16.14 -13.13 -30.26
N VAL A 24 -14.99 -12.75 -29.70
CA VAL A 24 -14.65 -11.34 -29.40
C VAL A 24 -13.67 -10.83 -30.45
N LYS A 25 -14.14 -9.94 -31.34
CA LYS A 25 -13.28 -9.29 -32.34
C LYS A 25 -12.61 -8.07 -31.76
N ARG A 26 -11.31 -8.17 -31.47
CA ARG A 26 -10.48 -7.06 -30.98
C ARG A 26 -9.08 -7.11 -31.57
N LYS A 27 -8.43 -5.94 -31.64
CA LYS A 27 -7.02 -5.87 -32.02
C LYS A 27 -6.16 -6.36 -30.84
N PRO A 28 -5.34 -7.41 -31.02
CA PRO A 28 -4.52 -7.94 -29.95
C PRO A 28 -3.40 -6.95 -29.58
N ILE A 29 -3.03 -6.95 -28.31
CA ILE A 29 -1.90 -6.20 -27.77
C ILE A 29 -0.71 -7.16 -27.65
N THR A 30 0.21 -7.09 -28.62
CA THR A 30 1.41 -7.95 -28.70
C THR A 30 2.70 -7.22 -28.32
N ARG A 31 2.64 -5.90 -28.18
CA ARG A 31 3.76 -5.01 -27.82
C ARG A 31 3.76 -4.72 -26.32
N VAL A 32 4.37 -5.62 -25.56
CA VAL A 32 4.37 -5.62 -24.09
C VAL A 32 5.04 -4.39 -23.48
N ARG A 33 4.54 -3.90 -22.34
CA ARG A 33 5.12 -2.76 -21.61
C ARG A 33 6.22 -3.22 -20.65
N PRO A 34 7.45 -2.71 -20.77
CA PRO A 34 8.51 -2.99 -19.80
C PRO A 34 8.09 -2.59 -18.38
N GLY A 35 8.23 -3.52 -17.43
CA GLY A 35 7.82 -3.32 -16.05
C GLY A 35 6.34 -3.61 -15.75
N HIS A 36 5.49 -3.81 -16.76
CA HIS A 36 4.13 -4.29 -16.52
C HIS A 36 4.09 -5.83 -16.46
N ALA A 37 2.94 -6.38 -16.07
CA ALA A 37 2.71 -7.82 -16.04
C ALA A 37 2.61 -8.45 -17.45
N ASP A 38 2.49 -7.65 -18.51
CA ASP A 38 2.16 -8.09 -19.87
C ASP A 38 2.97 -9.31 -20.32
N LEU A 39 4.31 -9.19 -20.36
CA LEU A 39 5.19 -10.27 -20.81
C LEU A 39 5.12 -11.51 -19.91
N ALA A 40 5.25 -11.30 -18.60
CA ALA A 40 5.27 -12.39 -17.64
C ALA A 40 3.93 -13.15 -17.63
N GLY A 41 2.81 -12.44 -17.73
CA GLY A 41 1.47 -13.02 -17.80
C GLY A 41 1.24 -13.77 -19.11
N MET A 42 1.61 -13.18 -20.25
CA MET A 42 1.45 -13.85 -21.55
C MET A 42 2.24 -15.15 -21.59
N LEU A 43 3.50 -15.14 -21.13
CA LEU A 43 4.32 -16.35 -21.05
C LEU A 43 3.74 -17.37 -20.07
N LYS A 44 3.26 -16.92 -18.89
CA LYS A 44 2.71 -17.79 -17.85
C LYS A 44 1.43 -18.50 -18.28
N TYR A 45 0.56 -17.81 -19.00
CA TYR A 45 -0.77 -18.31 -19.37
C TYR A 45 -0.89 -18.74 -20.83
N GLY A 46 0.19 -18.65 -21.61
CA GLY A 46 0.17 -18.95 -23.04
C GLY A 46 -0.77 -18.03 -23.82
N ALA A 47 -0.91 -16.77 -23.39
CA ALA A 47 -1.83 -15.82 -24.01
C ALA A 47 -1.17 -15.10 -25.19
N ASP A 48 -1.92 -14.98 -26.30
CA ASP A 48 -1.49 -14.26 -27.51
C ASP A 48 -1.85 -12.76 -27.48
N ASP A 49 -2.64 -12.34 -26.50
CA ASP A 49 -3.08 -10.95 -26.30
C ASP A 49 -2.79 -10.51 -24.85
N ALA A 50 -1.98 -9.47 -24.68
CA ALA A 50 -1.68 -8.90 -23.36
C ALA A 50 -2.93 -8.35 -22.66
N ARG A 51 -4.04 -8.11 -23.39
CA ARG A 51 -5.30 -7.64 -22.80
C ARG A 51 -5.79 -8.56 -21.68
N ASP A 52 -5.71 -9.88 -21.87
CA ASP A 52 -6.17 -10.86 -20.87
C ASP A 52 -5.35 -10.83 -19.58
N VAL A 53 -4.14 -10.27 -19.64
CA VAL A 53 -3.27 -10.06 -18.49
C VAL A 53 -3.51 -8.70 -17.86
N LEU A 54 -3.45 -7.63 -18.67
CA LEU A 54 -3.42 -6.27 -18.17
C LEU A 54 -4.74 -5.85 -17.51
N GLU A 55 -5.88 -6.38 -17.95
CA GLU A 55 -7.19 -6.02 -17.40
C GLU A 55 -7.31 -6.45 -15.93
N ARG A 56 -6.69 -7.57 -15.55
CA ARG A 56 -6.64 -8.00 -14.14
C ARG A 56 -5.44 -7.46 -13.38
N ALA A 57 -4.28 -7.34 -14.04
CA ALA A 57 -3.07 -6.81 -13.41
C ALA A 57 -3.15 -5.29 -13.16
N SER A 58 -4.12 -4.60 -13.78
CA SER A 58 -4.38 -3.18 -13.61
C SER A 58 -4.60 -2.80 -12.15
N ALA A 59 -4.05 -1.66 -11.76
CA ALA A 59 -4.26 -1.08 -10.43
C ALA A 59 -5.73 -0.73 -10.16
N ARG A 60 -6.63 -0.78 -11.15
CA ARG A 60 -8.09 -0.65 -10.92
C ARG A 60 -8.61 -1.63 -9.86
N GLU A 61 -7.98 -2.80 -9.75
CA GLU A 61 -8.28 -3.82 -8.74
C GLU A 61 -8.19 -3.31 -7.29
N THR A 62 -7.31 -2.33 -7.04
CA THR A 62 -7.13 -1.79 -5.68
C THR A 62 -8.37 -1.08 -5.16
N ALA A 63 -9.31 -0.68 -6.02
CA ALA A 63 -10.61 -0.16 -5.60
C ALA A 63 -11.37 -1.19 -4.73
N ALA A 64 -11.31 -2.48 -5.09
CA ALA A 64 -11.93 -3.55 -4.31
C ALA A 64 -11.20 -3.76 -2.97
N ARG A 65 -9.86 -3.67 -2.97
CA ARG A 65 -9.05 -3.72 -1.74
C ARG A 65 -9.41 -2.59 -0.78
N VAL A 66 -9.55 -1.36 -1.29
CA VAL A 66 -9.95 -0.19 -0.50
C VAL A 66 -11.36 -0.34 0.07
N ALA A 67 -12.31 -0.88 -0.70
CA ALA A 67 -13.65 -1.16 -0.19
C ALA A 67 -13.63 -2.19 0.97
N ALA A 68 -12.86 -3.28 0.83
CA ALA A 68 -12.68 -4.26 1.91
C ALA A 68 -11.95 -3.65 3.12
N GLY A 69 -10.89 -2.87 2.89
CA GLY A 69 -10.16 -2.16 3.93
C GLY A 69 -11.01 -1.12 4.65
N GLY A 70 -11.99 -0.50 3.98
CA GLY A 70 -12.97 0.38 4.63
C GLY A 70 -13.77 -0.35 5.71
N VAL A 71 -14.21 -1.58 5.45
CA VAL A 71 -14.87 -2.42 6.47
C VAL A 71 -13.92 -2.75 7.62
N ALA A 72 -12.66 -3.08 7.32
CA ALA A 72 -11.65 -3.32 8.35
C ALA A 72 -11.39 -2.06 9.21
N LYS A 73 -11.29 -0.87 8.60
CA LYS A 73 -11.13 0.41 9.32
C LYS A 73 -12.33 0.71 10.22
N LEU A 74 -13.56 0.40 9.80
CA LEU A 74 -14.75 0.53 10.66
C LEU A 74 -14.62 -0.35 11.91
N LEU A 75 -14.23 -1.62 11.75
CA LEU A 75 -14.00 -2.51 12.90
C LEU A 75 -12.88 -1.98 13.81
N LEU A 76 -11.76 -1.57 13.24
CA LEU A 76 -10.61 -1.06 13.99
C LEU A 76 -10.95 0.22 14.80
N THR A 77 -11.79 1.09 14.24
CA THR A 77 -12.21 2.33 14.89
C THR A 77 -12.98 2.08 16.19
N GLU A 78 -13.73 0.97 16.29
CA GLU A 78 -14.43 0.57 17.52
C GLU A 78 -13.48 0.37 18.71
N PHE A 79 -12.20 0.10 18.43
CA PHE A 79 -11.13 -0.12 19.40
C PHE A 79 -10.13 1.04 19.46
N GLY A 80 -10.48 2.18 18.89
CA GLY A 80 -9.62 3.38 18.88
C GLY A 80 -8.43 3.29 17.94
N ILE A 81 -8.37 2.30 17.05
CA ILE A 81 -7.28 2.13 16.09
C ILE A 81 -7.57 2.99 14.86
N GLN A 82 -6.65 3.91 14.53
CA GLN A 82 -6.77 4.79 13.37
C GLN A 82 -5.64 4.52 12.38
N VAL A 83 -5.99 4.12 11.15
CA VAL A 83 -5.02 3.87 10.07
C VAL A 83 -5.10 5.01 9.05
N ARG A 84 -3.99 5.71 8.84
CA ARG A 84 -3.89 6.88 7.94
C ARG A 84 -2.56 6.85 7.18
N SER A 85 -2.49 7.53 6.05
CA SER A 85 -1.28 7.59 5.24
C SER A 85 -0.99 8.98 4.69
N TYR A 86 0.29 9.20 4.41
CA TYR A 86 0.77 10.39 3.73
C TYR A 86 1.88 10.05 2.72
N THR A 87 2.07 10.93 1.75
CA THR A 87 3.17 10.84 0.78
C THR A 87 4.45 11.35 1.41
N ARG A 88 5.43 10.45 1.56
CA ARG A 88 6.75 10.75 2.09
C ARG A 88 7.67 11.34 1.02
N SER A 89 7.62 10.80 -0.20
CA SER A 89 8.41 11.31 -1.32
C SER A 89 7.76 11.06 -2.67
N ILE A 90 8.04 11.94 -3.63
CA ILE A 90 7.78 11.74 -5.05
C ILE A 90 9.05 12.06 -5.82
N GLY A 91 9.53 11.12 -6.61
CA GLY A 91 10.86 11.23 -7.23
C GLY A 91 11.95 11.42 -6.19
N ALA A 92 12.79 12.45 -6.36
CA ALA A 92 13.88 12.79 -5.45
C ALA A 92 13.48 13.77 -4.34
N ILE A 93 12.21 14.19 -4.27
CA ILE A 93 11.73 15.17 -3.30
C ILE A 93 11.14 14.42 -2.12
N GLU A 94 11.72 14.61 -0.94
CA GLU A 94 11.29 14.01 0.32
C GLU A 94 10.73 15.08 1.25
N CYS A 95 9.68 14.75 1.99
CA CYS A 95 9.08 15.64 2.99
C CYS A 95 9.91 15.68 4.27
N GLN A 96 9.92 16.82 4.95
CA GLN A 96 10.39 16.92 6.33
C GLN A 96 9.18 16.76 7.26
N ALA A 97 8.78 15.51 7.52
CA ALA A 97 7.69 15.24 8.45
C ALA A 97 8.15 15.50 9.89
N GLY A 98 7.38 16.27 10.65
CA GLY A 98 7.59 16.45 12.09
C GLY A 98 7.28 15.18 12.88
N ALA A 99 7.57 15.22 14.19
CA ALA A 99 7.26 14.12 15.11
C ALA A 99 5.74 13.82 15.20
N SER A 100 4.90 14.84 14.99
CA SER A 100 3.46 14.70 14.82
C SER A 100 3.06 15.03 13.38
N ILE A 101 2.11 14.26 12.85
CA ILE A 101 1.54 14.49 11.52
C ILE A 101 0.26 15.30 11.66
N ASP A 102 0.22 16.46 10.99
CA ASP A 102 -1.02 17.20 10.77
C ASP A 102 -1.81 16.54 9.64
N TRP A 103 -2.85 15.78 10.02
CA TRP A 103 -3.67 15.05 9.06
C TRP A 103 -4.57 15.96 8.22
N ASP A 104 -4.95 17.15 8.71
CA ASP A 104 -5.73 18.11 7.92
C ASP A 104 -4.85 18.72 6.81
N ALA A 105 -3.57 18.95 7.09
CA ALA A 105 -2.60 19.33 6.08
C ALA A 105 -2.40 18.22 5.04
N VAL A 106 -2.38 16.94 5.44
CA VAL A 106 -2.31 15.80 4.50
C VAL A 106 -3.54 15.76 3.58
N GLU A 107 -4.76 15.86 4.12
CA GLU A 107 -5.99 15.78 3.32
C GLU A 107 -6.17 16.98 2.37
N SER A 108 -5.67 18.16 2.75
CA SER A 108 -5.74 19.36 1.90
C SER A 108 -4.63 19.42 0.83
N SER A 109 -3.58 18.62 0.97
CA SER A 109 -2.43 18.59 0.06
C SER A 109 -2.77 17.85 -1.25
N PRO A 110 -2.48 18.43 -2.43
CA PRO A 110 -2.78 17.80 -3.73
C PRO A 110 -2.03 16.48 -3.95
N VAL A 111 -0.94 16.27 -3.23
CA VAL A 111 -0.15 15.04 -3.24
C VAL A 111 -0.17 14.32 -1.90
N ARG A 112 -1.09 14.65 -0.99
CA ARG A 112 -1.19 14.06 0.37
C ARG A 112 0.12 14.12 1.17
N CYS A 113 0.91 15.17 0.98
CA CYS A 113 2.17 15.39 1.70
C CYS A 113 1.94 16.37 2.87
N PRO A 114 2.39 16.07 4.10
CA PRO A 114 2.18 16.93 5.28
C PRO A 114 3.07 18.18 5.27
N ASP A 115 4.16 18.16 4.50
CA ASP A 115 5.07 19.29 4.33
C ASP A 115 4.61 20.13 3.13
N ALA A 116 4.13 21.35 3.41
CA ALA A 116 3.62 22.25 2.37
C ALA A 116 4.67 22.63 1.32
N GLN A 117 5.93 22.81 1.73
CA GLN A 117 7.01 23.18 0.81
C GLN A 117 7.37 21.99 -0.08
N ALA A 118 7.49 20.79 0.51
CA ALA A 118 7.72 19.58 -0.26
C ALA A 118 6.54 19.27 -1.18
N SER A 119 5.29 19.49 -0.75
CA SER A 119 4.09 19.31 -1.57
C SER A 119 4.14 20.15 -2.85
N VAL A 120 4.49 21.44 -2.75
CA VAL A 120 4.67 22.33 -3.92
C VAL A 120 5.77 21.81 -4.85
N ALA A 121 6.91 21.39 -4.30
CA ALA A 121 8.00 20.84 -5.08
C ALA A 121 7.63 19.53 -5.78
N MET A 122 6.91 18.62 -5.10
CA MET A 122 6.44 17.35 -5.65
C MET A 122 5.46 17.57 -6.82
N VAL A 123 4.53 18.53 -6.70
CA VAL A 123 3.62 18.92 -7.80
C VAL A 123 4.43 19.42 -9.00
N ALA A 124 5.38 20.34 -8.79
CA ALA A 124 6.23 20.84 -9.86
C ALA A 124 7.03 19.72 -10.55
N ALA A 125 7.51 18.72 -9.80
CA ALA A 125 8.19 17.57 -10.38
C ALA A 125 7.27 16.67 -11.21
N ILE A 126 6.01 16.47 -10.77
CA ILE A 126 4.99 15.76 -11.55
C ILE A 126 4.72 16.48 -12.87
N ASP A 127 4.53 17.80 -12.84
CA ASP A 127 4.28 18.59 -14.04
C ASP A 127 5.47 18.53 -15.01
N ALA A 128 6.70 18.68 -14.49
CA ALA A 128 7.90 18.55 -15.30
C ALA A 128 8.06 17.14 -15.89
N ALA A 129 7.70 16.08 -15.16
CA ALA A 129 7.71 14.72 -15.69
C ALA A 129 6.68 14.54 -16.81
N ARG A 130 5.48 15.12 -16.64
CA ARG A 130 4.42 15.13 -17.65
C ARG A 130 4.89 15.79 -18.95
N GLU A 131 5.49 16.98 -18.87
CA GLU A 131 6.02 17.70 -20.03
C GLU A 131 7.09 16.88 -20.78
N ARG A 132 7.91 16.14 -20.03
CA ARG A 132 8.91 15.24 -20.63
C ARG A 132 8.32 13.93 -21.16
N GLY A 133 7.05 13.64 -20.91
CA GLY A 133 6.38 12.39 -21.28
C GLY A 133 6.83 11.19 -20.45
N ASP A 134 7.22 11.44 -19.20
CA ASP A 134 7.76 10.49 -18.23
C ASP A 134 6.80 10.29 -17.04
N THR A 135 7.15 9.41 -16.10
CA THR A 135 6.35 9.09 -14.91
C THR A 135 7.22 9.09 -13.65
N LEU A 136 6.61 9.27 -12.49
CA LEU A 136 7.31 9.27 -11.20
C LEU A 136 6.74 8.21 -10.25
N GLY A 137 7.64 7.64 -9.46
CA GLY A 137 7.33 6.83 -8.30
C GLY A 137 7.61 7.62 -7.02
N GLY A 138 7.75 6.91 -5.91
CA GLY A 138 8.04 7.53 -4.62
C GLY A 138 7.72 6.62 -3.45
N VAL A 139 7.56 7.23 -2.28
CA VAL A 139 7.32 6.53 -1.01
C VAL A 139 6.08 7.10 -0.35
N PHE A 140 5.20 6.21 0.12
CA PHE A 140 4.12 6.57 1.04
C PHE A 140 4.38 5.94 2.41
N THR A 141 3.89 6.58 3.46
CA THR A 141 3.92 6.07 4.83
C THR A 141 2.50 5.81 5.29
N VAL A 142 2.27 4.64 5.88
CA VAL A 142 1.05 4.29 6.60
C VAL A 142 1.37 4.28 8.09
N VAL A 143 0.56 4.97 8.88
CA VAL A 143 0.63 5.01 10.34
C VAL A 143 -0.68 4.44 10.89
N ALA A 144 -0.56 3.47 11.79
CA ALA A 144 -1.68 2.96 12.57
C ALA A 144 -1.50 3.29 14.05
N ASP A 145 -2.28 4.24 14.54
CA ASP A 145 -2.30 4.67 15.94
C ASP A 145 -3.24 3.78 16.77
N GLY A 146 -2.98 3.67 18.08
CA GLY A 146 -3.87 2.97 19.01
C GLY A 146 -3.84 1.44 18.92
N VAL A 147 -2.88 0.87 18.19
CA VAL A 147 -2.73 -0.59 18.05
C VAL A 147 -2.37 -1.19 19.41
N PRO A 148 -3.17 -2.12 19.95
CA PRO A 148 -2.84 -2.73 21.25
C PRO A 148 -1.55 -3.53 21.14
N PRO A 149 -0.74 -3.61 22.21
CA PRO A 149 0.40 -4.52 22.22
C PRO A 149 -0.06 -5.97 22.07
N GLY A 150 0.77 -6.81 21.47
CA GLY A 150 0.54 -8.25 21.43
C GLY A 150 -0.20 -8.79 20.20
N LEU A 151 -0.44 -8.00 19.14
CA LEU A 151 -0.95 -8.48 17.84
C LEU A 151 0.18 -9.12 17.03
N GLY A 152 -0.10 -10.22 16.35
CA GLY A 152 0.92 -11.05 15.69
C GLY A 152 1.64 -11.99 16.66
N SER A 153 2.65 -12.70 16.16
CA SER A 153 3.36 -13.73 16.93
C SER A 153 4.78 -13.93 16.46
N TYR A 154 5.71 -14.14 17.40
CA TYR A 154 7.09 -14.53 17.10
C TYR A 154 7.25 -16.05 16.90
N ARG A 155 6.21 -16.84 17.19
CA ARG A 155 6.28 -18.31 17.29
C ARG A 155 6.52 -18.99 15.95
N GLN A 156 5.93 -18.48 14.88
CA GLN A 156 6.10 -18.99 13.52
C GLN A 156 6.36 -17.83 12.58
N TRP A 157 7.22 -18.05 11.59
CA TRP A 157 7.72 -17.02 10.68
C TRP A 157 6.61 -16.34 9.87
N ASP A 158 5.54 -17.07 9.54
CA ASP A 158 4.38 -16.62 8.76
C ASP A 158 3.29 -15.93 9.61
N THR A 159 3.41 -15.99 10.94
CA THR A 159 2.51 -15.30 11.89
C THR A 159 3.07 -13.99 12.42
N ARG A 160 4.28 -13.62 11.98
CA ARG A 160 4.94 -12.37 12.38
C ARG A 160 4.25 -11.20 11.69
N LEU A 161 3.87 -10.19 12.48
CA LEU A 161 3.09 -9.05 12.01
C LEU A 161 3.84 -8.23 10.95
N ASP A 162 5.15 -8.04 11.11
CA ASP A 162 6.03 -7.39 10.14
C ASP A 162 6.05 -8.12 8.79
N GLY A 163 6.09 -9.46 8.79
CA GLY A 163 6.00 -10.29 7.58
C GLY A 163 4.65 -10.16 6.87
N LEU A 164 3.56 -10.16 7.63
CA LEU A 164 2.19 -9.98 7.09
C LEU A 164 2.00 -8.57 6.50
N LEU A 165 2.44 -7.53 7.20
CA LEU A 165 2.42 -6.15 6.72
C LEU A 165 3.29 -5.98 5.47
N ALA A 166 4.48 -6.59 5.45
CA ALA A 166 5.37 -6.56 4.31
C ALA A 166 4.73 -7.19 3.06
N GLN A 167 4.13 -8.36 3.20
CA GLN A 167 3.39 -9.00 2.11
C GLN A 167 2.24 -8.11 1.63
N ALA A 168 1.46 -7.55 2.55
CA ALA A 168 0.31 -6.71 2.24
C ALA A 168 0.72 -5.48 1.41
N ILE A 169 1.78 -4.77 1.81
CA ILE A 169 2.30 -3.59 1.10
C ILE A 169 2.94 -3.95 -0.24
N VAL A 170 3.82 -4.95 -0.29
CA VAL A 170 4.53 -5.32 -1.55
C VAL A 170 3.57 -5.93 -2.57
N SER A 171 2.43 -6.48 -2.14
CA SER A 171 1.38 -6.97 -3.04
C SER A 171 0.61 -5.86 -3.78
N ILE A 172 0.78 -4.59 -3.38
CA ILE A 172 0.16 -3.45 -4.06
C ILE A 172 0.85 -3.27 -5.42
N PRO A 173 0.09 -3.10 -6.52
CA PRO A 173 0.67 -2.89 -7.84
C PRO A 173 1.72 -1.78 -7.85
N ALA A 174 2.86 -2.05 -8.49
CA ALA A 174 4.05 -1.20 -8.54
C ALA A 174 4.82 -0.95 -7.23
N CYS A 175 4.40 -1.46 -6.07
CA CYS A 175 5.29 -1.54 -4.91
C CYS A 175 6.43 -2.53 -5.16
N LYS A 176 7.66 -2.13 -4.82
CA LYS A 176 8.89 -2.91 -5.03
C LYS A 176 9.65 -3.21 -3.76
N ALA A 177 9.40 -2.45 -2.70
CA ALA A 177 9.95 -2.68 -1.37
C ALA A 177 9.00 -2.15 -0.30
N VAL A 178 9.29 -2.54 0.94
CA VAL A 178 8.60 -2.13 2.15
C VAL A 178 9.63 -1.98 3.26
N SER A 179 9.42 -1.04 4.17
CA SER A 179 10.17 -0.96 5.42
C SER A 179 9.24 -0.63 6.58
N LEU A 180 9.62 -1.03 7.79
CA LEU A 180 8.92 -0.70 9.03
C LEU A 180 9.81 0.23 9.87
N GLY A 181 9.20 1.26 10.47
CA GLY A 181 9.93 2.29 11.21
C GLY A 181 11.14 2.83 10.43
N ASP A 182 12.28 2.96 11.10
CA ASP A 182 13.55 3.43 10.51
C ASP A 182 14.06 2.48 9.40
N GLY A 183 13.67 1.21 9.42
CA GLY A 183 13.85 0.28 8.30
C GLY A 183 15.29 0.16 7.80
N MET A 184 15.56 0.71 6.60
CA MET A 184 16.89 0.71 5.99
C MET A 184 17.92 1.55 6.76
N GLU A 185 17.49 2.61 7.44
CA GLU A 185 18.37 3.46 8.24
C GLU A 185 18.84 2.70 9.49
N ALA A 186 17.96 1.93 10.12
CA ALA A 186 18.29 1.07 11.25
C ALA A 186 19.38 0.04 10.90
N ALA A 187 19.39 -0.49 9.69
CA ALA A 187 20.39 -1.46 9.23
C ALA A 187 21.82 -0.88 9.11
N GLN A 188 21.96 0.45 9.13
CA GLN A 188 23.25 1.15 9.00
C GLN A 188 23.79 1.67 10.33
N ARG A 189 23.08 1.44 11.44
CA ARG A 189 23.39 2.02 12.75
C ARG A 189 23.71 0.94 13.79
N PRO A 190 24.54 1.25 14.81
CA PRO A 190 24.80 0.31 15.89
C PRO A 190 23.55 0.07 16.74
N GLY A 191 23.42 -1.11 17.34
CA GLY A 191 22.23 -1.49 18.14
C GLY A 191 21.91 -0.51 19.27
N SER A 192 22.93 0.15 19.85
CA SER A 192 22.77 1.20 20.87
C SER A 192 21.98 2.43 20.41
N GLU A 193 21.78 2.57 19.10
CA GLU A 193 21.10 3.71 18.48
C GLU A 193 19.79 3.34 17.78
N VAL A 194 19.49 2.04 17.66
CA VAL A 194 18.36 1.53 16.87
C VAL A 194 17.21 1.08 17.75
N HIS A 195 17.51 0.48 18.90
CA HIS A 195 16.48 -0.12 19.72
C HIS A 195 15.72 0.93 20.54
N ASP A 196 14.44 0.66 20.74
CA ASP A 196 13.56 1.51 21.53
C ASP A 196 13.54 1.02 22.98
N SER A 197 14.01 1.85 23.91
CA SER A 197 14.04 1.52 25.34
C SER A 197 12.61 1.52 25.91
N PRO A 198 12.18 0.45 26.60
CA PRO A 198 10.92 0.47 27.32
C PRO A 198 11.02 1.36 28.56
N ALA A 199 9.98 2.12 28.81
CA ALA A 199 9.80 2.97 29.98
C ALA A 199 8.43 2.70 30.62
N TYR A 200 8.33 2.98 31.92
CA TYR A 200 7.09 2.81 32.68
C TYR A 200 6.85 4.07 33.52
N ASP A 201 5.69 4.70 33.32
CA ASP A 201 5.28 5.88 34.08
C ASP A 201 3.79 5.79 34.50
N GLY A 202 3.22 6.89 35.00
CA GLY A 202 1.83 6.95 35.44
C GLY A 202 0.78 6.63 34.37
N GLY A 203 1.16 6.54 33.09
CA GLY A 203 0.33 6.10 31.96
C GLY A 203 0.50 4.64 31.55
N GLY A 204 1.50 3.93 32.09
CA GLY A 204 1.80 2.54 31.80
C GLY A 204 3.10 2.32 31.01
N LEU A 205 3.26 1.10 30.49
CA LEU A 205 4.42 0.70 29.67
C LEU A 205 4.36 1.37 28.29
N HIS A 206 5.45 2.04 27.89
CA HIS A 206 5.66 2.64 26.57
C HIS A 206 7.13 2.52 26.15
N HIS A 207 7.49 3.03 24.98
CA HIS A 207 8.86 3.15 24.53
C HIS A 207 9.29 4.62 24.38
N GLU A 208 10.54 4.95 24.71
CA GLU A 208 11.06 6.31 24.61
C GLU A 208 11.13 6.83 23.15
N THR A 209 11.23 5.91 22.19
CA THR A 209 11.26 6.18 20.75
C THR A 209 10.46 5.10 20.02
N ASN A 210 10.22 5.29 18.72
CA ASN A 210 9.52 4.32 17.88
C ASN A 210 10.27 4.00 16.57
N ARG A 211 11.56 3.71 16.67
CA ARG A 211 12.43 3.36 15.54
C ARG A 211 12.07 2.00 14.93
N ALA A 212 11.54 1.09 15.75
CA ALA A 212 11.02 -0.20 15.29
C ALA A 212 9.70 -0.08 14.51
N GLY A 213 9.03 1.08 14.56
CA GLY A 213 7.75 1.29 13.87
C GLY A 213 6.61 0.44 14.42
N GLY A 214 6.53 0.32 15.75
CA GLY A 214 5.42 -0.31 16.46
C GLY A 214 5.44 -1.83 16.52
N VAL A 215 6.47 -2.49 15.95
CA VAL A 215 6.55 -3.95 15.87
C VAL A 215 7.92 -4.44 16.33
N THR A 216 7.95 -5.27 17.38
CA THR A 216 9.17 -5.88 17.90
C THR A 216 9.00 -7.40 17.92
N GLY A 217 9.94 -8.12 17.31
CA GLY A 217 9.89 -9.59 17.24
C GLY A 217 8.69 -10.13 16.44
N GLY A 218 8.10 -9.35 15.54
CA GLY A 218 6.88 -9.74 14.82
C GLY A 218 5.60 -9.56 15.62
N VAL A 219 5.62 -8.79 16.70
CA VAL A 219 4.47 -8.51 17.57
C VAL A 219 4.31 -7.00 17.77
N SER A 220 3.10 -6.47 17.74
CA SER A 220 2.87 -5.05 18.06
C SER A 220 3.30 -4.74 19.49
N ASN A 221 4.00 -3.63 19.69
CA ASN A 221 4.57 -3.26 20.99
C ASN A 221 3.76 -2.18 21.73
N GLY A 222 2.69 -1.65 21.11
CA GLY A 222 1.83 -0.60 21.67
C GLY A 222 2.10 0.80 21.10
N GLU A 223 3.25 1.00 20.47
CA GLU A 223 3.56 2.23 19.73
C GLU A 223 2.85 2.25 18.36
N PRO A 224 2.73 3.42 17.70
CA PRO A 224 2.18 3.49 16.36
C PRO A 224 2.89 2.52 15.40
N VAL A 225 2.11 1.72 14.66
CA VAL A 225 2.67 0.86 13.62
C VAL A 225 2.96 1.73 12.39
N VAL A 226 4.23 1.80 11.99
CA VAL A 226 4.69 2.66 10.89
C VAL A 226 5.27 1.81 9.77
N VAL A 227 4.68 1.90 8.58
CA VAL A 227 5.07 1.12 7.41
C VAL A 227 5.25 2.02 6.19
N HIS A 228 6.37 1.88 5.49
CA HIS A 228 6.68 2.63 4.27
C HIS A 228 6.55 1.72 3.04
N GLY A 229 5.82 2.16 2.02
CA GLY A 229 5.71 1.48 0.74
C GLY A 229 6.51 2.20 -0.35
N PHE A 230 7.41 1.47 -1.01
CA PHE A 230 8.29 2.02 -2.04
C PHE A 230 7.74 1.66 -3.42
N MET A 231 7.19 2.65 -4.11
CA MET A 231 6.51 2.47 -5.38
C MET A 231 7.41 2.91 -6.54
N LYS A 232 7.62 2.02 -7.50
CA LYS A 232 8.28 2.41 -8.76
C LYS A 232 7.36 3.32 -9.59
N PRO A 233 7.90 4.11 -10.54
CA PRO A 233 7.07 4.77 -11.56
C PRO A 233 6.18 3.77 -12.31
N ILE A 234 5.00 4.23 -12.72
CA ILE A 234 4.08 3.39 -13.48
C ILE A 234 4.66 3.07 -14.86
N SER A 235 4.33 1.90 -15.40
CA SER A 235 5.08 1.31 -16.52
C SER A 235 4.67 1.84 -17.90
N THR A 236 3.61 2.63 -17.96
CA THR A 236 3.12 3.21 -19.21
C THR A 236 3.57 4.66 -19.30
N LEU A 237 4.39 4.98 -20.29
CA LEU A 237 4.93 6.32 -20.53
C LEU A 237 4.32 6.92 -21.80
N LEU A 238 4.09 8.23 -21.80
CA LEU A 238 3.69 8.99 -22.99
C LEU A 238 4.74 8.88 -24.11
N LYS A 239 6.03 8.82 -23.73
CA LYS A 239 7.11 8.37 -24.61
C LYS A 239 7.37 6.89 -24.35
N PRO A 240 6.86 5.97 -25.18
CA PRO A 240 6.92 4.54 -24.86
C PRO A 240 8.36 4.05 -24.72
N LEU A 241 8.60 2.96 -24.01
CA LEU A 241 9.92 2.34 -23.97
C LEU A 241 10.15 1.44 -25.20
N LYS A 242 11.41 1.07 -25.45
CA LYS A 242 11.74 0.03 -26.43
C LYS A 242 11.20 -1.31 -25.89
N THR A 243 10.61 -2.10 -26.77
CA THR A 243 10.08 -3.44 -26.44
C THR A 243 10.24 -4.37 -27.66
N VAL A 244 9.64 -5.55 -27.60
CA VAL A 244 9.51 -6.49 -28.71
C VAL A 244 8.02 -6.71 -28.99
N ASP A 245 7.65 -6.85 -30.26
CA ASP A 245 6.35 -7.41 -30.63
C ASP A 245 6.43 -8.94 -30.54
N LEU A 246 5.68 -9.55 -29.63
CA LEU A 246 5.76 -10.99 -29.40
C LEU A 246 5.28 -11.83 -30.58
N LYS A 247 4.49 -11.25 -31.50
CA LYS A 247 4.01 -11.94 -32.69
C LYS A 247 5.05 -11.94 -33.81
N THR A 248 5.63 -10.78 -34.11
CA THR A 248 6.62 -10.66 -35.22
C THR A 248 8.05 -10.97 -34.77
N ARG A 249 8.32 -10.91 -33.46
CA ARG A 249 9.64 -11.03 -32.83
C ARG A 249 10.61 -9.90 -33.22
N GLU A 250 10.07 -8.77 -33.65
CA GLU A 250 10.85 -7.60 -34.05
C GLU A 250 10.88 -6.51 -32.97
N PRO A 251 11.92 -5.66 -32.95
CA PRO A 251 11.95 -4.48 -32.09
C PRO A 251 10.75 -3.56 -32.33
N ALA A 252 10.12 -3.11 -31.25
CA ALA A 252 8.94 -2.26 -31.28
C ALA A 252 8.97 -1.18 -30.18
N ARG A 253 7.90 -0.40 -30.12
CA ARG A 253 7.61 0.55 -29.04
C ARG A 253 6.44 0.04 -28.21
N ALA A 254 6.57 0.15 -26.89
CA ALA A 254 5.57 -0.36 -25.94
C ALA A 254 4.18 0.17 -26.26
N HIS A 255 3.15 -0.67 -26.07
CA HIS A 255 1.78 -0.22 -26.16
C HIS A 255 1.50 0.86 -25.11
N TYR A 256 0.88 1.95 -25.55
CA TYR A 256 0.38 2.98 -24.64
C TYR A 256 -1.02 2.60 -24.18
N GLU A 257 -1.20 2.63 -22.87
CA GLU A 257 -2.47 2.49 -22.15
C GLU A 257 -2.68 3.80 -21.37
N ARG A 258 -3.92 4.27 -21.22
CA ARG A 258 -4.14 5.54 -20.51
C ARG A 258 -3.62 5.42 -19.07
N SER A 259 -2.73 6.33 -18.67
CA SER A 259 -2.07 6.26 -17.38
C SER A 259 -1.79 7.64 -16.80
N ASP A 260 -1.73 7.71 -15.48
CA ASP A 260 -1.35 8.90 -14.74
C ASP A 260 0.15 9.20 -14.86
N ILE A 261 0.63 10.26 -14.21
CA ILE A 261 2.07 10.57 -14.15
C ILE A 261 2.68 10.07 -12.85
N CYS A 262 1.96 10.21 -11.74
CA CYS A 262 2.34 9.74 -10.41
C CYS A 262 1.07 9.28 -9.67
N VAL A 263 1.15 8.16 -8.97
CA VAL A 263 0.02 7.56 -8.23
C VAL A 263 0.36 7.27 -6.78
N VAL A 264 1.50 7.77 -6.28
CA VAL A 264 1.96 7.57 -4.89
C VAL A 264 0.91 7.99 -3.85
N PRO A 265 0.20 9.14 -3.99
CA PRO A 265 -0.81 9.54 -3.00
C PRO A 265 -1.96 8.53 -2.92
N ALA A 266 -2.44 8.04 -4.08
CA ALA A 266 -3.48 7.03 -4.14
C ALA A 266 -3.00 5.68 -3.61
N ALA A 267 -1.74 5.31 -3.87
CA ALA A 267 -1.11 4.11 -3.33
C ALA A 267 -1.03 4.14 -1.79
N GLY A 268 -0.85 5.32 -1.18
CA GLY A 268 -0.96 5.50 0.27
C GLY A 268 -2.31 5.04 0.83
N VAL A 269 -3.41 5.47 0.20
CA VAL A 269 -4.78 5.07 0.59
C VAL A 269 -5.00 3.56 0.43
N VAL A 270 -4.44 2.95 -0.63
CA VAL A 270 -4.43 1.48 -0.78
C VAL A 270 -3.60 0.83 0.33
N GLY A 271 -2.47 1.43 0.70
CA GLY A 271 -1.65 1.03 1.84
C GLY A 271 -2.43 1.01 3.14
N GLU A 272 -3.21 2.06 3.44
CA GLU A 272 -4.09 2.09 4.62
C GLU A 272 -5.05 0.90 4.64
N ALA A 273 -5.69 0.62 3.51
CA ALA A 273 -6.64 -0.48 3.40
C ALA A 273 -5.96 -1.84 3.65
N MET A 274 -4.78 -2.05 3.08
CA MET A 274 -4.02 -3.29 3.24
C MET A 274 -3.52 -3.48 4.67
N VAL A 275 -3.00 -2.42 5.31
CA VAL A 275 -2.59 -2.44 6.73
C VAL A 275 -3.80 -2.69 7.63
N ALA A 276 -4.93 -2.02 7.37
CA ALA A 276 -6.15 -2.22 8.14
C ALA A 276 -6.67 -3.67 8.06
N LEU A 277 -6.62 -4.30 6.89
CA LEU A 277 -6.99 -5.72 6.73
C LEU A 277 -6.09 -6.64 7.57
N VAL A 278 -4.78 -6.41 7.56
CA VAL A 278 -3.83 -7.20 8.36
C VAL A 278 -4.09 -7.01 9.86
N LEU A 279 -4.22 -5.75 10.31
CA LEU A 279 -4.45 -5.45 11.73
C LEU A 279 -5.80 -5.98 12.22
N ALA A 280 -6.87 -5.86 11.42
CA ALA A 280 -8.17 -6.42 11.75
C ALA A 280 -8.10 -7.95 11.87
N GLY A 281 -7.41 -8.63 10.94
CA GLY A 281 -7.18 -10.07 11.02
C GLY A 281 -6.41 -10.46 12.28
N ALA A 282 -5.32 -9.77 12.61
CA ALA A 282 -4.52 -10.04 13.80
C ALA A 282 -5.29 -9.74 15.11
N LEU A 283 -6.15 -8.72 15.11
CA LEU A 283 -7.02 -8.39 16.23
C LEU A 283 -8.02 -9.53 16.49
N LEU A 284 -8.70 -9.99 15.44
CA LEU A 284 -9.67 -11.08 15.52
C LEU A 284 -9.02 -12.41 15.92
N GLU A 285 -7.84 -12.73 15.39
CA GLU A 285 -7.08 -13.93 15.76
C GLU A 285 -6.73 -13.94 17.25
N LYS A 286 -6.29 -12.80 17.80
CA LYS A 286 -5.87 -12.70 19.20
C LYS A 286 -7.04 -12.74 20.18
N PHE A 287 -8.10 -11.99 19.88
CA PHE A 287 -9.16 -11.70 20.85
C PHE A 287 -10.46 -12.47 20.59
N GLY A 288 -10.64 -13.02 19.38
CA GLY A 288 -11.81 -13.80 18.99
C GLY A 288 -13.14 -13.06 19.12
N GLY A 289 -14.22 -13.84 19.24
CA GLY A 289 -15.57 -13.35 19.43
C GLY A 289 -16.38 -13.25 18.14
N ASP A 290 -17.69 -13.46 18.27
CA ASP A 290 -18.63 -13.48 17.14
C ASP A 290 -19.43 -12.17 17.01
N SER A 291 -19.25 -11.25 17.96
CA SER A 291 -19.87 -9.92 17.95
C SER A 291 -18.90 -8.85 18.42
N VAL A 292 -19.10 -7.60 17.97
CA VAL A 292 -18.26 -6.46 18.38
C VAL A 292 -18.27 -6.26 19.89
N VAL A 293 -19.40 -6.52 20.57
CA VAL A 293 -19.52 -6.41 22.03
C VAL A 293 -18.64 -7.44 22.74
N GLU A 294 -18.63 -8.68 22.26
CA GLU A 294 -17.77 -9.73 22.80
C GLU A 294 -16.29 -9.43 22.57
N LEU A 295 -15.93 -9.05 21.34
CA LEU A 295 -14.57 -8.65 21.00
C LEU A 295 -14.10 -7.49 21.88
N ARG A 296 -14.96 -6.48 22.11
CA ARG A 296 -14.72 -5.35 23.02
C ARG A 296 -14.41 -5.79 24.44
N ARG A 297 -15.24 -6.67 25.02
CA ARG A 297 -14.98 -7.24 26.36
C ARG A 297 -13.60 -7.90 26.42
N ASN A 298 -13.22 -8.66 25.40
CA ASN A 298 -11.96 -9.41 25.38
C ASN A 298 -10.74 -8.46 25.24
N VAL A 299 -10.84 -7.45 24.37
CA VAL A 299 -9.81 -6.41 24.19
C VAL A 299 -9.64 -5.58 25.46
N GLU A 300 -10.73 -5.08 26.03
CA GLU A 300 -10.70 -4.25 27.24
C GLU A 300 -10.18 -5.03 28.45
N GLY A 301 -10.59 -6.29 28.61
CA GLY A 301 -10.08 -7.17 29.67
C GLY A 301 -8.58 -7.43 29.54
N TYR A 302 -8.08 -7.63 28.32
CA TYR A 302 -6.64 -7.74 28.08
C TYR A 302 -5.90 -6.44 28.42
N LEU A 303 -6.37 -5.30 27.93
CA LEU A 303 -5.72 -4.00 28.16
C LEU A 303 -5.76 -3.56 29.63
N ALA A 304 -6.79 -3.96 30.38
CA ALA A 304 -6.84 -3.74 31.83
C ALA A 304 -5.71 -4.51 32.54
N LYS A 305 -5.44 -5.75 32.11
CA LYS A 305 -4.35 -6.57 32.66
C LYS A 305 -2.96 -6.06 32.27
N VAL A 306 -2.79 -5.52 31.06
CA VAL A 306 -1.50 -4.95 30.63
C VAL A 306 -1.16 -3.66 31.38
N ARG A 307 -2.18 -2.88 31.77
CA ARG A 307 -2.00 -1.63 32.52
C ARG A 307 -1.80 -1.83 34.03
N ALA A 308 -2.27 -2.94 34.58
CA ALA A 308 -2.12 -3.32 35.99
C ALA A 308 -0.71 -3.87 36.27
#